data_AF-A0A087UBI2-F1
#
_entry.id   AF-A0A087UBI2-F1
#
_cell.length_a   1.000
_cell.length_b   1.000
_cell.length_c   1.000
_cell.angle_alpha   90.00
_cell.angle_beta   90.00
_cell.angle_gamma   90.00
#
_symmetry.space_group_name_H-M   'P 1'
#
loop_
_entity.id
_entity.type
_entity.pdbx_description
1 polymer ?
#
loop_
_entity_poly.entity_id
_entity_poly.type
_entity_poly.pdbx_seq_one_letter_code
_entity_poly.pdbx_strand_id
1 'polypeptide(L)' 'MSFLGRARKEDLQNLATELGVQVTADLKIVDLKQKIIESRDYDEVFVKEVLNTIIEDRKEREEREERRRQEEERRRQE' A
#
# COMPACT_ATOMS: atom_id res chain seq x y z
N MET A 1 9.43 15.15 -7.11
CA MET A 1 8.32 14.58 -6.31
C MET A 1 8.69 13.14 -5.98
N SER A 2 8.67 12.74 -4.70
CA SER A 2 8.92 11.35 -4.30
C SER A 2 7.73 10.47 -4.67
N PHE A 3 7.96 9.30 -5.25
CA PHE A 3 6.92 8.34 -5.62
C PHE A 3 6.12 7.84 -4.39
N LEU A 4 6.78 7.78 -3.22
CA LEU A 4 6.15 7.50 -1.92
C LEU A 4 5.07 8.53 -1.55
N GLY A 5 5.06 9.70 -2.19
CA GLY A 5 4.08 10.76 -1.98
C GLY A 5 2.64 10.38 -2.35
N ARG A 6 2.46 9.42 -3.27
CA ARG A 6 1.16 9.00 -3.79
C ARG A 6 0.53 7.83 -3.02
N ALA A 7 1.31 7.18 -2.16
CA ALA A 7 0.91 6.02 -1.39
C ALA A 7 0.12 6.40 -0.13
N ARG A 8 -0.84 5.54 0.26
CA ARG A 8 -1.53 5.65 1.55
C ARG A 8 -0.61 5.18 2.67
N LYS A 9 -0.95 5.50 3.93
CA LYS A 9 -0.20 5.06 5.11
C LYS A 9 -0.03 3.54 5.13
N GLU A 10 -1.11 2.79 4.86
CA GLU A 10 -1.11 1.33 4.81
C GLU A 10 -0.14 0.77 3.77
N ASP A 11 -0.11 1.34 2.56
CA ASP A 11 0.82 0.90 1.50
C ASP A 11 2.28 1.07 1.93
N LEU A 12 2.59 2.18 2.61
CA LEU A 12 3.93 2.47 3.13
C LEU A 12 4.29 1.54 4.30
N GLN A 13 3.33 1.15 5.13
CA GLN A 13 3.55 0.17 6.20
C GLN A 13 3.85 -1.22 5.62
N ASN A 14 3.10 -1.64 4.59
CA ASN A 14 3.36 -2.90 3.89
C ASN A 14 4.74 -2.88 3.23
N LEU A 15 5.07 -1.80 2.50
CA LEU A 15 6.38 -1.63 1.88
C LEU A 15 7.54 -1.67 2.88
N ALA A 16 7.40 -0.97 4.02
CA ALA A 16 8.40 -1.01 5.08
C ALA A 16 8.55 -2.43 5.67
N THR A 17 7.46 -3.17 5.82
CA THR A 17 7.49 -4.56 6.29
C THR A 17 8.20 -5.48 5.29
N GLU A 18 7.96 -5.32 3.98
CA GLU A 18 8.67 -6.06 2.92
C GLU A 18 10.17 -5.78 2.90
N LEU A 19 10.56 -4.55 3.24
CA LEU A 19 11.97 -4.16 3.39
C LEU A 19 12.59 -4.60 4.72
N GLY A 20 11.87 -5.38 5.55
CA GLY A 20 12.33 -5.80 6.87
C GLY A 20 12.44 -4.67 7.88
N VAL A 21 11.85 -3.51 7.60
CA VAL A 21 11.83 -2.35 8.49
C VAL A 21 10.72 -2.54 9.53
N GLN A 22 11.07 -2.40 10.81
CA GLN A 22 10.09 -2.50 11.88
C GLN A 22 9.09 -1.33 11.81
N VAL A 23 7.82 -1.68 11.62
CA VAL A 23 6.71 -0.74 11.54
C VAL A 23 5.86 -0.81 12.80
N THR A 24 5.61 0.33 13.44
CA THR A 24 4.62 0.45 14.52
C THR A 24 3.41 1.26 14.04
N ALA A 25 2.24 1.02 14.65
CA ALA A 25 0.99 1.69 14.27
C ALA A 25 1.07 3.22 14.45
N ASP A 26 1.89 3.69 15.39
CA ASP A 26 2.05 5.10 15.78
C ASP A 26 2.93 5.89 14.79
N LEU A 27 3.64 5.23 13.87
CA LEU A 27 4.50 5.92 12.93
C LEU A 27 3.69 6.85 12.02
N LYS A 28 4.20 8.08 11.84
CA LYS A 28 3.64 9.02 10.88
C LYS A 28 4.09 8.64 9.47
N ILE A 29 3.33 9.11 8.48
CA ILE A 29 3.68 8.91 7.05
C ILE A 29 5.09 9.44 6.74
N VAL A 30 5.49 10.55 7.36
CA VAL A 30 6.83 11.13 7.18
C VAL A 30 7.91 10.19 7.74
N ASP A 31 7.68 9.65 8.93
CA ASP A 31 8.63 8.73 9.58
C ASP A 31 8.76 7.42 8.80
N LEU A 32 7.66 6.89 8.25
CA LEU A 32 7.66 5.70 7.39
C LEU A 32 8.50 5.93 6.14
N LYS A 33 8.28 7.05 5.44
CA LYS A 33 9.05 7.41 4.24
C LYS A 33 10.53 7.52 4.55
N GLN A 34 10.86 8.17 5.66
CA GLN A 34 12.24 8.34 6.08
C GLN A 34 12.90 6.97 6.35
N LYS A 35 12.25 6.10 7.13
CA LYS A 35 12.77 4.76 7.44
C LYS A 35 12.95 3.87 6.21
N ILE A 36 12.07 3.97 5.22
CA ILE A 36 12.20 3.25 3.95
C ILE A 36 13.45 3.71 3.20
N ILE A 37 13.64 5.03 3.08
CA ILE A 37 14.78 5.63 2.37
C ILE A 37 16.11 5.38 3.10
N GLU A 38 16.08 5.37 4.43
CA GLU A 38 17.23 5.08 5.29
C GLU A 38 17.55 3.59 5.42
N SER A 39 16.73 2.71 4.84
CA SER A 39 17.01 1.27 4.83
C SER A 39 18.32 0.99 4.08
N ARG A 40 19.16 0.13 4.65
CA ARG A 40 20.42 -0.28 4.03
C ARG A 40 20.20 -0.94 2.66
N ASP A 41 19.06 -1.60 2.50
CA ASP A 41 18.68 -2.34 1.31
C ASP A 41 17.72 -1.51 0.42
N TYR A 42 17.71 -0.17 0.59
CA TYR A 42 16.92 0.71 -0.25
C TYR A 42 17.47 0.73 -1.69
N ASP A 43 16.69 0.16 -2.60
CA ASP A 43 16.85 0.32 -4.04
C ASP A 43 15.62 1.04 -4.60
N GLU A 44 15.81 2.21 -5.19
CA GLU A 44 14.69 3.05 -5.64
C GLU A 44 13.80 2.35 -6.68
N VAL A 45 14.39 1.55 -7.58
CA VAL A 45 13.64 0.86 -8.63
C VAL A 45 12.82 -0.27 -8.01
N PHE A 46 13.45 -1.10 -7.18
CA PHE A 46 12.79 -2.18 -6.46
C PHE A 46 11.66 -1.66 -5.57
N VAL A 47 11.93 -0.65 -4.74
CA VAL A 47 10.95 -0.07 -3.82
C VAL A 47 9.77 0.52 -4.59
N LYS A 48 10.02 1.13 -5.75
CA LYS A 48 8.97 1.65 -6.63
C LYS A 48 8.11 0.54 -7.24
N GLU A 49 8.72 -0.55 -7.70
CA GLU A 49 8.01 -1.71 -8.23
C GLU A 49 7.14 -2.37 -7.17
N VAL A 50 7.70 -2.65 -5.99
CA VAL A 50 6.97 -3.23 -4.85
C VAL A 50 5.80 -2.34 -4.43
N LEU A 51 6.01 -1.01 -4.35
CA LEU A 51 4.94 -0.09 -4.01
C LEU A 51 3.81 -0.09 -5.04
N ASN A 52 4.16 -0.15 -6.34
CA ASN A 52 3.14 -0.20 -7.40
C ASN A 52 2.30 -1.47 -7.27
N THR A 53 2.93 -2.62 -7.05
CA THR A 53 2.23 -3.89 -6.82
C THR A 53 1.30 -3.80 -5.61
N ILE A 54 1.76 -3.26 -4.48
CA ILE A 54 0.92 -3.07 -3.28
C ILE A 54 -0.31 -2.20 -3.58
N ILE A 55 -0.11 -1.10 -4.32
CA ILE A 55 -1.20 -0.18 -4.69
C ILE A 55 -2.19 -0.84 -5.66
N GLU A 56 -1.69 -1.61 -6.62
CA GLU A 56 -2.51 -2.34 -7.59
C GLU A 56 -3.33 -3.44 -6.90
N ASP A 57 -2.71 -4.25 -6.05
CA ASP A 57 -3.39 -5.28 -5.25
C ASP A 57 -4.51 -4.69 -4.40
N ARG A 58 -4.27 -3.54 -3.74
CA ARG A 58 -5.30 -2.87 -2.95
C ARG A 58 -6.47 -2.44 -3.83
N LYS A 59 -6.20 -1.82 -4.98
CA LYS A 59 -7.24 -1.37 -5.91
C LYS A 59 -8.05 -2.55 -6.44
N GLU A 60 -7.39 -3.64 -6.80
CA GLU A 60 -8.07 -4.84 -7.30
C GLU A 60 -8.98 -5.45 -6.23
N ARG A 61 -8.52 -5.50 -4.97
CA ARG A 61 -9.35 -5.95 -3.85
C ARG A 61 -10.56 -5.04 -3.61
N GLU A 62 -10.35 -3.72 -3.58
CA GLU A 62 -11.42 -2.73 -3.45
C GLU A 62 -12.47 -2.89 -4.57
N GLU A 63 -12.03 -3.00 -5.83
CA GLU A 63 -12.92 -3.17 -6.99
C GLU A 63 -13.66 -4.52 -6.96
N ARG A 64 -12.98 -5.59 -6.53
CA ARG A 64 -13.59 -6.92 -6.40
C ARG A 64 -14.64 -6.96 -5.29
N GLU A 65 -14.39 -6.31 -4.16
CA GLU A 65 -15.39 -6.16 -3.10
C GLU A 65 -16.58 -5.33 -3.56
N GLU A 66 -16.34 -4.22 -4.26
CA GLU A 66 -17.40 -3.37 -4.77
C GLU A 66 -18.29 -4.14 -5.77
N ARG A 67 -17.69 -4.87 -6.72
CA ARG A 67 -18.45 -5.73 -7.64
C ARG A 67 -19.30 -6.77 -6.92
N ARG A 68 -18.76 -7.42 -5.88
CA ARG A 68 -19.52 -8.39 -5.07
C ARG A 68 -20.69 -7.73 -4.36
N ARG A 69 -20.49 -6.56 -3.75
CA ARG A 69 -21.56 -5.81 -3.07
C ARG A 69 -22.66 -5.41 -4.05
N GLN A 70 -22.31 -4.92 -5.24
CA GLN A 70 -23.28 -4.57 -6.28
C GLN A 70 -24.08 -5.79 -6.77
N GLU A 71 -23.43 -6.95 -6.93
CA GLU A 71 -24.12 -8.18 -7.32
C GLU A 71 -25.06 -8.69 -6.22
N GLU A 72 -24.62 -8.66 -4.96
CA GLU A 72 -25.47 -9.01 -3.81
C GLU A 72 -26.66 -8.06 -3.66
N GLU A 73 -26.46 -6.76 -3.88
CA GLU A 73 -27.55 -5.76 -3.82
C GLU A 73 -28.57 -5.98 -4.94
N ARG A 74 -28.11 -6.25 -6.17
CA ARG A 74 -28.99 -6.61 -7.29
C ARG A 74 -29.82 -7.86 -6.98
N ARG A 75 -29.20 -8.92 -6.44
CA ARG A 75 -29.89 -10.16 -6.04
C ARG A 75 -30.90 -9.97 -4.90
N ARG A 76 -30.77 -8.91 -4.08
CA ARG A 76 -31.74 -8.59 -3.01
C ARG A 76 -32.90 -7.72 -3.49
N GLN A 77 -32.76 -7.04 -4.62
CA GLN A 77 -33.79 -6.19 -5.23
C GLN A 77 -34.64 -6.95 -6.27
N GLU A 78 -34.21 -8.15 -6.69
CA GLU A 78 -35.01 -9.14 -7.43
C GLU A 78 -35.83 -10.04 -6.50
#